data_AF-A0A1I1KH11-F1
#
_entry.id   AF-A0A1I1KH11-F1
#
_cell.length_a   1.000
_cell.length_b   1.000
_cell.length_c   1.000
_cell.angle_alpha   90.00
_cell.angle_beta   90.00
_cell.angle_gamma   90.00
#
_symmetry.space_group_name_H-M   'P 1'
#
loop_
_entity.id
_entity.type
_entity.pdbx_description
1 polymer ?
#
loop_
_entity_poly.entity_id
_entity_poly.type
_entity_poly.pdbx_seq_one_letter_code
_entity_poly.pdbx_strand_id
1 'polypeptide(L)'
;MKGAGKFLSSLAKSGDSVELPLFFVFINYLAQKLYIKSIMLDIRYTSHFLHKLEDVFAESNYVLRYEKGNFKSGYCVLKNTKVIMVNSYYPLEGKINCLIEILRTLPIETAGFSEKNTKFFAQITAS
;
A
#
# COMPACT_ATOMS: atom_id res chain seq x y z
N MET A 1 33.71 -3.31 -9.77
CA MET A 1 33.70 -4.08 -8.49
C MET A 1 35.11 -4.54 -8.04
N LYS A 2 36.15 -3.68 -8.10
CA LYS A 2 37.53 -4.06 -7.66
C LYS A 2 38.09 -3.20 -6.50
N GLY A 3 37.34 -2.23 -5.99
CA GLY A 3 37.82 -1.29 -4.95
C GLY A 3 37.37 -1.58 -3.52
N ALA A 4 36.22 -2.24 -3.32
CA ALA A 4 35.64 -2.43 -1.98
C ALA A 4 36.47 -3.40 -1.10
N GLY A 5 37.02 -4.46 -1.68
CA GLY A 5 37.80 -5.46 -0.94
C GLY A 5 39.10 -4.93 -0.34
N LYS A 6 39.77 -3.99 -1.03
CA LYS A 6 41.05 -3.42 -0.59
C LYS A 6 40.86 -2.37 0.53
N PHE A 7 39.72 -1.69 0.55
CA PHE A 7 39.34 -0.76 1.60
C PHE A 7 39.08 -1.50 2.92
N LEU A 8 38.34 -2.61 2.86
CA LEU A 8 38.02 -3.44 4.04
C LEU A 8 39.25 -4.07 4.69
N SER A 9 40.25 -4.47 3.90
CA SER A 9 41.50 -5.05 4.43
C SER A 9 42.40 -4.04 5.17
N SER A 10 42.22 -2.73 4.93
CA SER A 10 43.00 -1.68 5.60
C SER A 10 42.37 -1.26 6.94
N LEU A 11 41.06 -1.38 7.08
CA LEU A 11 40.31 -1.06 8.30
C LEU A 11 40.54 -2.07 9.43
N ALA A 12 40.90 -3.31 9.10
CA ALA A 12 41.10 -4.39 10.07
C ALA A 12 42.46 -4.36 10.80
N LYS A 13 43.38 -3.44 10.44
CA LYS A 13 44.77 -3.45 10.93
C LYS A 13 45.13 -2.39 11.98
N SER A 14 44.27 -1.41 12.24
CA SER A 14 44.50 -0.44 13.32
C SER A 14 43.62 -0.81 14.51
N GLY A 15 44.23 -1.47 15.50
CA GLY A 15 43.60 -1.83 16.78
C GLY A 15 43.38 -0.62 17.69
N ASP A 16 42.67 0.39 17.22
CA ASP A 16 42.14 1.48 18.04
C ASP A 16 40.62 1.36 18.08
N SER A 17 40.10 1.20 19.30
CA SER A 17 38.69 1.07 19.62
C SER A 17 37.94 2.38 19.35
N VAL A 18 37.64 2.67 18.09
CA VAL A 18 36.60 3.62 17.71
C VAL A 18 35.76 2.95 16.63
N GLU A 19 34.84 2.09 17.07
CA GLU A 19 33.88 1.44 16.18
C GLU A 19 33.14 2.49 15.35
N LEU A 20 33.30 2.37 14.03
CA LEU A 20 32.92 3.37 13.05
C LEU A 20 31.45 3.78 13.15
N PRO A 21 31.12 4.97 13.72
CA PRO A 21 29.74 5.45 13.79
C PRO A 21 29.16 5.64 12.38
N LEU A 22 30.00 5.89 11.38
CA LEU A 22 29.58 6.08 9.98
C LEU A 22 28.96 4.83 9.34
N PHE A 23 29.44 3.62 9.66
CA PHE A 23 28.86 2.40 9.08
C PHE A 23 27.49 2.10 9.69
N PHE A 24 27.36 2.25 11.01
CA PHE A 24 26.08 2.06 11.70
C PHE A 24 25.06 3.14 11.34
N VAL A 25 25.50 4.39 11.18
CA VAL A 25 24.66 5.49 10.65
C VAL A 25 24.26 5.22 9.20
N PHE A 26 25.14 4.66 8.37
CA PHE A 26 24.82 4.33 6.98
C PHE A 26 23.83 3.17 6.87
N ILE A 27 23.98 2.12 7.69
CA ILE A 27 23.02 1.02 7.75
C ILE A 27 21.66 1.51 8.27
N ASN A 28 21.63 2.33 9.32
CA ASN A 28 20.38 2.93 9.81
C ASN A 28 19.76 3.89 8.79
N TYR A 29 20.56 4.70 8.11
CA TYR A 29 20.09 5.58 7.04
C TYR A 29 19.56 4.79 5.86
N LEU A 30 20.22 3.69 5.45
CA LEU A 30 19.72 2.82 4.39
C LEU A 30 18.43 2.11 4.82
N ALA A 31 18.35 1.60 6.05
CA ALA A 31 17.14 1.00 6.60
C ALA A 31 16.00 2.02 6.67
N GLN A 32 16.26 3.23 7.17
CA GLN A 32 15.31 4.32 7.25
C GLN A 32 14.91 4.82 5.85
N LYS A 33 15.82 4.89 4.88
CA LYS A 33 15.54 5.27 3.49
C LYS A 33 14.77 4.19 2.73
N LEU A 34 15.05 2.91 2.97
CA LEU A 34 14.28 1.78 2.45
C LEU A 34 12.88 1.72 3.08
N TYR A 35 12.78 2.01 4.38
CA TYR A 35 11.52 2.12 5.11
C TYR A 35 10.68 3.29 4.59
N ILE A 36 11.26 4.49 4.47
CA ILE A 36 10.56 5.67 3.92
C ILE A 36 10.22 5.49 2.44
N LYS A 37 11.07 4.84 1.63
CA LYS A 37 10.77 4.49 0.24
C LYS A 37 9.63 3.46 0.11
N SER A 38 9.40 2.63 1.14
CA SER A 38 8.24 1.74 1.19
C SER A 38 6.94 2.44 1.60
N ILE A 39 6.99 3.65 2.16
CA ILE A 39 5.83 4.31 2.79
C ILE A 39 5.09 5.29 1.88
N MET A 40 5.73 5.83 0.84
CA MET A 40 5.06 6.82 -0.03
C MET A 40 4.34 6.15 -1.22
N LEU A 41 3.06 5.86 -1.03
CA LEU A 41 2.12 5.67 -2.14
C LEU A 41 1.57 7.04 -2.57
N ASP A 42 1.98 7.54 -3.74
CA ASP A 42 1.39 8.74 -4.36
C ASP A 42 0.05 8.37 -4.99
N ILE A 43 -1.06 8.60 -4.26
CA ILE A 43 -2.40 8.33 -4.75
C ILE A 43 -2.86 9.47 -5.67
N ARG A 44 -2.96 9.17 -6.96
CA ARG A 44 -3.51 10.08 -7.97
C ARG A 44 -4.98 9.78 -8.21
N TYR A 45 -5.85 10.71 -7.84
CA TYR A 45 -7.30 10.60 -7.96
C TYR A 45 -7.75 10.74 -9.43
N THR A 46 -7.66 9.64 -10.17
CA THR A 46 -7.96 9.55 -11.59
C THR A 46 -8.99 8.44 -11.85
N SER A 47 -9.72 8.51 -12.97
CA SER A 47 -10.63 7.42 -13.35
C SER A 47 -9.89 6.08 -13.46
N HIS A 48 -8.65 6.10 -13.96
CA HIS A 48 -7.81 4.92 -14.03
C HIS A 48 -7.50 4.33 -12.63
N PHE A 49 -7.26 5.18 -11.64
CA PHE A 49 -7.06 4.73 -10.26
C PHE A 49 -8.34 4.17 -9.65
N LEU A 50 -9.50 4.78 -9.91
CA LEU A 50 -10.79 4.23 -9.51
C LEU A 50 -11.00 2.82 -10.07
N HIS A 51 -10.75 2.62 -11.37
CA HIS A 51 -10.87 1.30 -11.99
C HIS A 51 -9.93 0.26 -11.38
N LYS A 52 -8.71 0.65 -10.97
CA LYS A 52 -7.83 -0.28 -10.23
C LYS A 52 -8.41 -0.72 -8.89
N LEU A 53 -9.11 0.17 -8.19
CA LEU A 53 -9.80 -0.19 -6.95
C LEU A 53 -10.98 -1.12 -7.24
N GLU A 54 -11.77 -0.83 -8.27
CA GLU A 54 -12.88 -1.68 -8.73
C GLU A 54 -12.40 -3.08 -9.14
N ASP A 55 -11.27 -3.17 -9.86
CA ASP A 55 -10.62 -4.43 -10.26
C ASP A 55 -10.33 -5.33 -9.05
N VAL A 56 -9.92 -4.75 -7.91
CA VAL A 56 -9.67 -5.52 -6.67
C VAL A 56 -10.97 -6.11 -6.13
N PHE A 57 -12.07 -5.33 -6.12
CA PHE A 57 -13.36 -5.84 -5.69
C PHE A 57 -13.91 -6.91 -6.64
N ALA A 58 -13.63 -6.80 -7.94
CA ALA A 58 -14.03 -7.80 -8.93
C ALA A 58 -13.38 -9.18 -8.71
N GLU A 59 -12.19 -9.23 -8.10
CA GLU A 59 -11.53 -10.48 -7.70
C GLU A 59 -11.85 -10.89 -6.26
N SER A 60 -12.61 -10.09 -5.52
CA SER A 60 -12.98 -10.34 -4.12
C SER A 60 -14.26 -11.16 -3.99
N ASN A 61 -14.54 -11.60 -2.76
CA ASN A 61 -15.81 -12.22 -2.41
C ASN A 61 -16.94 -11.22 -2.11
N TYR A 62 -16.70 -9.92 -2.33
CA TYR A 62 -17.72 -8.87 -2.19
C TYR A 62 -18.23 -8.41 -3.55
N VAL A 63 -19.53 -8.12 -3.63
CA VAL A 63 -20.16 -7.53 -4.82
C VAL A 63 -20.22 -6.01 -4.64
N LEU A 64 -19.43 -5.29 -5.44
CA LEU A 64 -19.46 -3.83 -5.49
C LEU A 64 -20.57 -3.33 -6.43
N ARG A 65 -21.42 -2.42 -5.95
CA ARG A 65 -22.49 -1.78 -6.73
C ARG A 65 -22.50 -0.27 -6.52
N TYR A 66 -22.84 0.46 -7.58
CA TYR A 66 -23.14 1.88 -7.50
C TYR A 66 -24.64 2.09 -7.49
N GLU A 67 -25.15 2.70 -6.43
CA GLU A 67 -26.60 2.83 -6.21
C GLU A 67 -27.00 4.27 -5.91
N LYS A 68 -28.27 4.60 -6.13
CA LYS A 68 -28.85 5.87 -5.68
C LYS A 68 -29.21 5.72 -4.21
N GLY A 69 -28.38 6.28 -3.33
CA GLY A 69 -28.59 6.21 -1.88
C GLY A 69 -28.03 7.43 -1.18
N ASN A 70 -28.51 7.69 0.03
CA ASN A 70 -27.98 8.75 0.90
C ASN A 70 -27.34 8.12 2.14
N PHE A 71 -26.13 7.59 1.96
CA PHE A 71 -25.33 7.03 3.05
C PHE A 71 -24.48 8.14 3.69
N LYS A 72 -24.43 8.21 5.02
CA LYS A 72 -23.67 9.26 5.74
C LYS A 72 -22.18 9.30 5.34
N SER A 73 -21.56 8.15 5.11
CA SER A 73 -20.17 8.01 4.68
C SER A 73 -20.01 7.90 3.15
N GLY A 74 -21.09 8.00 2.38
CA GLY A 74 -21.07 7.78 0.93
C GLY A 74 -21.18 6.32 0.49
N TYR A 75 -21.10 5.35 1.42
CA TYR A 75 -21.26 3.93 1.12
C TYR A 75 -21.95 3.15 2.24
N CYS A 76 -22.38 1.93 1.93
CA CYS A 76 -22.92 0.97 2.89
C CYS A 76 -22.39 -0.44 2.58
N VAL A 77 -22.09 -1.23 3.62
CA VAL A 77 -21.65 -2.62 3.48
C VAL A 77 -22.65 -3.55 4.17
N LEU A 78 -23.22 -4.46 3.39
CA LEU A 78 -24.08 -5.54 3.88
C LEU A 78 -23.22 -6.78 4.14
N LYS A 79 -22.81 -6.97 5.40
CA LYS A 79 -21.86 -8.04 5.79
C LYS A 79 -22.36 -9.45 5.48
N ASN A 80 -23.65 -9.72 5.71
CA ASN A 80 -24.23 -11.06 5.52
C ASN A 80 -24.28 -11.47 4.05
N THR A 81 -24.59 -10.53 3.16
CA THR A 81 -24.69 -10.78 1.70
C THR A 81 -23.41 -10.44 0.96
N LYS A 82 -22.39 -9.92 1.66
CA LYS A 82 -21.13 -9.40 1.10
C LYS A 82 -21.36 -8.40 -0.05
N VAL A 83 -22.34 -7.50 0.10
CA VAL A 83 -22.63 -6.46 -0.90
C VAL A 83 -22.11 -5.11 -0.40
N ILE A 84 -21.39 -4.39 -1.25
CA ILE A 84 -20.91 -3.03 -1.02
C ILE A 84 -21.69 -2.12 -1.96
N MET A 85 -22.35 -1.11 -1.40
CA MET A 85 -23.07 -0.09 -2.17
C MET A 85 -22.39 1.25 -2.00
N VAL A 86 -21.91 1.84 -3.09
CA VAL A 86 -21.34 3.19 -3.13
C VAL A 86 -22.35 4.14 -3.77
N ASN A 87 -22.48 5.35 -3.22
CA ASN A 87 -23.38 6.35 -3.77
C ASN A 87 -22.94 6.77 -5.19
N SER A 88 -23.80 6.53 -6.17
CA SER A 88 -23.58 6.86 -7.58
C SER A 88 -23.36 8.36 -7.84
N TYR A 89 -23.94 9.23 -6.99
CA TYR A 89 -23.83 10.69 -7.11
C TYR A 89 -22.51 11.27 -6.61
N TYR A 90 -21.68 10.47 -5.91
CA TYR A 90 -20.40 10.96 -5.44
C TYR A 90 -19.47 11.27 -6.63
N PRO A 91 -18.72 12.38 -6.57
CA PRO A 91 -17.69 12.67 -7.55
C PRO A 91 -16.58 11.61 -7.47
N LEU A 92 -15.71 11.58 -8.49
CA LEU A 92 -14.60 10.63 -8.60
C LEU A 92 -13.80 10.50 -7.30
N GLU A 93 -13.40 11.62 -6.71
CA GLU A 93 -12.63 11.66 -5.48
C GLU A 93 -13.37 11.01 -4.30
N GLY A 94 -14.66 11.31 -4.14
CA GLY A 94 -15.50 10.71 -3.12
C GLY A 94 -15.63 9.19 -3.27
N LYS A 95 -15.78 8.70 -4.51
CA LYS A 95 -15.83 7.26 -4.81
C LYS A 95 -14.51 6.58 -4.45
N ILE A 96 -13.39 7.15 -4.87
CA ILE A 96 -12.05 6.64 -4.55
C ILE A 96 -11.85 6.55 -3.03
N ASN A 97 -12.20 7.61 -2.29
CA ASN A 97 -12.07 7.63 -0.84
C ASN A 97 -12.91 6.53 -0.17
N CYS A 98 -14.17 6.36 -0.59
CA CYS A 98 -15.01 5.27 -0.10
C CYS A 98 -14.35 3.91 -0.33
N LEU A 99 -13.88 3.64 -1.55
CA LEU A 99 -13.27 2.36 -1.89
C LEU A 99 -11.99 2.09 -1.10
N ILE A 100 -11.11 3.08 -0.92
CA ILE A 100 -9.91 2.95 -0.08
C ILE A 100 -10.28 2.61 1.36
N GLU A 101 -11.23 3.35 1.94
CA GLU A 101 -11.69 3.13 3.31
C GLU A 101 -12.25 1.71 3.49
N ILE A 102 -13.06 1.25 2.54
CA ILE A 102 -13.62 -0.09 2.52
C ILE A 102 -12.51 -1.15 2.45
N LEU A 103 -11.54 -1.02 1.53
CA LEU A 103 -10.44 -1.97 1.37
C LEU A 103 -9.57 -2.08 2.64
N ARG A 104 -9.41 -0.98 3.38
CA ARG A 104 -8.64 -0.95 4.64
C ARG A 104 -9.40 -1.54 5.83
N THR A 105 -10.73 -1.52 5.79
CA THR A 105 -11.57 -1.87 6.94
C THR A 105 -12.14 -3.28 6.85
N LEU A 106 -12.46 -3.75 5.64
CA LEU A 106 -13.08 -5.06 5.46
C LEU A 106 -12.04 -6.19 5.45
N PRO A 107 -12.34 -7.34 6.08
CA PRO A 107 -11.53 -8.54 5.96
C PRO A 107 -11.75 -9.16 4.58
N ILE A 108 -11.02 -8.68 3.58
CA ILE A 108 -11.07 -9.19 2.21
C ILE A 108 -10.13 -10.40 2.09
N GLU A 109 -10.66 -11.48 1.55
CA GLU A 109 -9.90 -12.70 1.28
C GLU A 109 -9.15 -12.56 -0.06
N THR A 110 -7.82 -12.65 -0.01
CA THR A 110 -6.95 -12.41 -1.18
C THR A 110 -6.50 -13.70 -1.88
N ALA A 111 -6.97 -14.88 -1.45
CA ALA A 111 -6.50 -16.17 -1.96
C ALA A 111 -6.73 -16.36 -3.47
N GLY A 112 -7.76 -15.72 -4.02
CA GLY A 112 -8.09 -15.75 -5.45
C GLY A 112 -7.53 -14.59 -6.27
N PHE A 113 -6.77 -13.68 -5.65
CA PHE A 113 -6.29 -12.48 -6.36
C PHE A 113 -5.17 -12.82 -7.34
N SER A 114 -5.15 -12.09 -8.44
CA SER A 114 -4.00 -12.04 -9.33
C SER A 114 -2.78 -11.44 -8.62
N GLU A 115 -1.57 -11.70 -9.13
CA GLU A 115 -0.35 -11.11 -8.56
C GLU A 115 -0.40 -9.56 -8.60
N LYS A 116 -0.98 -9.01 -9.68
CA LYS A 116 -1.22 -7.57 -9.84
C LYS A 116 -2.07 -7.03 -8.69
N ASN A 117 -3.23 -7.63 -8.45
CA ASN A 117 -4.17 -7.13 -7.44
C ASN A 117 -3.71 -7.44 -6.02
N THR A 118 -2.98 -8.54 -5.79
CA THR A 118 -2.34 -8.82 -4.50
C THR A 118 -1.36 -7.71 -4.12
N LYS A 119 -0.48 -7.32 -5.05
CA LYS A 119 0.48 -6.22 -4.83
C LYS A 119 -0.23 -4.89 -4.62
N PHE A 120 -1.24 -4.59 -5.43
CA PHE A 120 -1.98 -3.33 -5.32
C PHE A 120 -2.79 -3.25 -4.03
N PHE A 121 -3.49 -4.32 -3.64
CA PHE A 121 -4.21 -4.40 -2.37
C PHE A 121 -3.26 -4.16 -1.18
N ALA A 122 -2.12 -4.85 -1.15
CA ALA A 122 -1.11 -4.65 -0.11
C ALA A 122 -0.60 -3.21 -0.03
N GLN A 123 -0.41 -2.53 -1.18
CA GLN A 123 -0.01 -1.11 -1.20
C GLN A 123 -1.09 -0.20 -0.58
N ILE A 124 -2.37 -0.47 -0.84
CA ILE A 124 -3.49 0.34 -0.32
C ILE A 124 -3.69 0.12 1.17
N THR A 125 -3.53 -1.12 1.66
CA THR A 125 -3.79 -1.49 3.06
C THR A 125 -2.59 -1.31 3.99
N ALA A 126 -1.39 -1.03 3.48
CA ALA A 126 -0.18 -0.86 4.29
C ALA A 126 -0.09 0.49 5.05
N SER A 127 -1.20 1.21 5.25
CA SER A 127 -1.25 2.52 5.92
C SER A 127 -1.92 2.46 7.29
#